data_AF-A0A841T5Q7-F1
#
_entry.id   AF-A0A841T5Q7-F1
#
_cell.length_a   1.000
_cell.length_b   1.000
_cell.length_c   1.000
_cell.angle_alpha   90.00
_cell.angle_beta   90.00
_cell.angle_gamma   90.00
#
_symmetry.space_group_name_H-M   'P 1'
#
loop_
_entity.id
_entity.type
_entity.pdbx_description
1 polymer ?
#
loop_
_entity_poly.entity_id
_entity_poly.type
_entity_poly.pdbx_seq_one_letter_code
_entity_poly.pdbx_strand_id
1 'polypeptide(L)'
;MKEAIVARKQSIDAEIARKRNSLALLSELLDYNAEFETFETDRYWNAIVEKEAAGEKFIDIEDMYGYRSVSLIRNIRCPYCGEGHEVDLEDYMYDQSSDERENGMGPDIVYSFNSENSYECPQCGIVIKVEGWIREYPVGAYDSEDITVEEWED
;
A
#
# COMPACT_ATOMS: atom_id res chain seq x y z
N MET A 1 -2.94 23.74 -5.75
CA MET A 1 -4.21 23.00 -5.98
C MET A 1 -4.47 22.66 -7.46
N LYS A 2 -4.57 23.64 -8.38
CA LYS A 2 -4.78 23.34 -9.81
C LYS A 2 -3.67 22.49 -10.44
N GLU A 3 -2.41 22.79 -10.13
CA GLU A 3 -1.25 22.02 -10.61
C GLU A 3 -1.26 20.58 -10.10
N ALA A 4 -1.60 20.37 -8.82
CA ALA A 4 -1.75 19.04 -8.23
C ALA A 4 -2.86 18.21 -8.92
N ILE A 5 -3.99 18.86 -9.26
CA ILE A 5 -5.09 18.21 -10.00
C ILE A 5 -4.65 17.82 -11.42
N VAL A 6 -3.90 18.69 -12.11
CA VAL A 6 -3.37 18.41 -13.45
C VAL A 6 -2.36 17.27 -13.41
N ALA A 7 -1.42 17.30 -12.46
CA ALA A 7 -0.46 16.21 -12.27
C ALA A 7 -1.15 14.87 -11.97
N ARG A 8 -2.17 14.89 -11.10
CA ARG A 8 -2.97 13.68 -10.79
C ARG A 8 -3.68 13.16 -12.03
N LYS A 9 -4.27 14.03 -12.85
CA LYS A 9 -4.90 13.63 -14.11
C LYS A 9 -3.89 12.98 -15.07
N GLN A 10 -2.72 13.58 -15.25
CA GLN A 10 -1.66 13.03 -16.11
C GLN A 10 -1.19 11.66 -15.63
N SER A 11 -1.05 11.49 -14.31
CA SER A 11 -0.70 10.20 -13.70
C SER A 11 -1.75 9.12 -13.99
N ILE A 12 -3.03 9.45 -13.83
CA ILE A 12 -4.14 8.54 -14.13
C ILE A 12 -4.17 8.18 -15.63
N ASP A 13 -4.03 9.17 -16.51
CA ASP A 13 -4.02 8.94 -17.96
C ASP A 13 -2.85 8.01 -18.36
N ALA A 14 -1.67 8.17 -17.75
CA ALA A 14 -0.52 7.30 -17.96
C ALA A 14 -0.75 5.88 -17.44
N GLU A 15 -1.45 5.71 -16.32
CA GLU A 15 -1.82 4.39 -15.79
C GLU A 15 -2.83 3.68 -16.69
N ILE A 16 -3.84 4.40 -17.20
CA ILE A 16 -4.81 3.87 -18.17
C ILE A 16 -4.10 3.41 -19.44
N ALA A 17 -3.15 4.20 -19.95
CA ALA A 17 -2.37 3.83 -21.13
C ALA A 17 -1.57 2.53 -20.89
N ARG A 18 -0.89 2.41 -19.73
CA ARG A 18 -0.18 1.19 -19.34
C ARG A 18 -1.09 -0.04 -19.32
N LYS A 19 -2.25 0.08 -18.67
CA LYS A 19 -3.25 -1.02 -18.60
C LYS A 19 -3.77 -1.43 -19.97
N ARG A 20 -3.98 -0.47 -20.88
CA ARG A 20 -4.42 -0.76 -22.26
C ARG A 20 -3.37 -1.55 -23.04
N ASN A 21 -2.10 -1.18 -22.94
CA ASN A 21 -1.01 -1.89 -23.61
C ASN A 21 -0.91 -3.34 -23.09
N SER A 22 -0.98 -3.53 -21.77
CA SER A 22 -1.02 -4.88 -21.16
C SER A 22 -2.23 -5.69 -21.60
N LEU A 23 -3.43 -5.09 -21.69
CA LEU A 23 -4.62 -5.77 -22.18
C LEU A 23 -4.49 -6.20 -23.65
N ALA A 24 -3.85 -5.39 -24.49
CA ALA A 24 -3.60 -5.75 -25.88
C ALA A 24 -2.68 -6.98 -25.98
N LEU A 25 -1.60 -7.02 -25.19
CA LEU A 25 -0.72 -8.18 -25.12
C LEU A 25 -1.45 -9.44 -24.63
N LEU A 26 -2.26 -9.32 -23.57
CA LEU A 26 -3.07 -10.45 -23.07
C LEU A 26 -4.07 -10.94 -24.12
N SER A 27 -4.64 -10.04 -24.92
CA SER A 27 -5.54 -10.42 -26.02
C SER A 27 -4.78 -11.19 -27.11
N GLU A 28 -3.57 -10.75 -27.47
CA GLU A 28 -2.69 -11.50 -28.38
C GLU A 28 -2.42 -12.91 -27.84
N LEU A 29 -2.08 -13.06 -26.55
CA LEU A 29 -1.85 -14.37 -25.92
C LEU A 29 -3.07 -15.31 -26.01
N LEU A 30 -4.27 -14.76 -25.79
CA LEU A 30 -5.51 -15.51 -25.89
C LEU A 30 -5.82 -15.93 -27.33
N ASP A 31 -5.60 -15.05 -28.30
CA ASP A 31 -5.83 -15.33 -29.72
C ASP A 31 -4.92 -16.43 -30.26
N TYR A 32 -3.69 -16.53 -29.74
CA TYR A 32 -2.77 -17.62 -30.09
C TYR A 32 -3.04 -18.93 -29.35
N ASN A 33 -4.08 -18.99 -28.50
CA ASN A 33 -4.39 -20.12 -27.63
C ASN A 33 -3.12 -20.70 -26.99
N ALA A 34 -2.27 -19.82 -26.46
CA ALA A 34 -0.94 -20.18 -26.03
C ALA A 34 -1.04 -21.18 -24.86
N GLU A 35 -0.68 -22.44 -25.13
CA GLU A 35 -0.59 -23.47 -24.10
C GLU A 35 0.75 -23.35 -23.37
N PHE A 36 0.76 -23.70 -22.09
CA PHE A 36 1.97 -23.60 -21.26
C PHE A 36 3.14 -24.39 -21.85
N GLU A 37 2.87 -25.56 -22.44
CA GLU A 37 3.89 -26.44 -23.03
C GLU A 37 4.44 -25.92 -24.37
N THR A 38 3.67 -25.08 -25.08
CA THR A 38 4.04 -24.52 -26.39
C THR A 38 4.30 -23.03 -26.32
N PHE A 39 4.51 -22.47 -25.13
CA PHE A 39 4.69 -21.04 -24.93
C PHE A 39 6.04 -20.60 -25.49
N GLU A 40 6.02 -19.90 -26.63
CA GLU A 40 7.21 -19.32 -27.26
C GLU A 40 7.65 -18.04 -26.53
N THR A 41 8.32 -18.21 -25.39
CA THR A 41 8.75 -17.09 -24.53
C THR A 41 9.52 -16.01 -25.30
N ASP A 42 10.45 -16.40 -26.18
CA ASP A 42 11.28 -15.47 -26.94
C ASP A 42 10.45 -14.58 -27.87
N ARG A 43 9.38 -15.12 -28.47
CA ARG A 43 8.51 -14.37 -29.38
C ARG A 43 7.79 -13.25 -28.65
N TYR A 44 7.18 -13.56 -27.50
CA TYR A 44 6.46 -12.56 -26.70
C TYR A 44 7.41 -11.58 -26.05
N TRP A 45 8.59 -12.02 -25.63
CA TRP A 45 9.63 -11.14 -25.12
C TRP A 45 10.08 -10.12 -26.17
N ASN A 46 10.36 -10.57 -27.40
CA ASN A 46 10.73 -9.69 -28.49
C ASN A 46 9.62 -8.68 -28.82
N ALA A 47 8.35 -9.12 -28.80
CA ALA A 47 7.21 -8.24 -29.02
C ALA A 47 7.08 -7.15 -27.93
N ILE A 48 7.34 -7.50 -26.66
CA ILE A 48 7.37 -6.52 -25.55
C ILE A 48 8.52 -5.54 -25.77
N VAL A 49 9.74 -6.03 -26.03
CA VAL A 49 10.93 -5.19 -26.25
C VAL A 49 10.74 -4.21 -27.40
N GLU A 50 10.14 -4.63 -28.51
CA GLU A 50 9.83 -3.76 -29.65
C GLU A 50 8.82 -2.67 -29.28
N LYS A 51 7.75 -3.02 -28.55
CA LYS A 51 6.74 -2.05 -28.09
C LYS A 51 7.31 -1.08 -27.07
N GLU A 52 8.16 -1.54 -26.16
CA GLU A 52 8.88 -0.69 -25.20
C GLU A 52 9.87 0.27 -25.87
N ALA A 53 10.60 -0.21 -26.89
CA ALA A 53 11.46 0.64 -27.73
C ALA A 53 10.64 1.71 -28.50
N ALA A 54 9.38 1.43 -28.82
CA ALA A 54 8.45 2.42 -29.39
C ALA A 54 7.87 3.40 -28.36
N GLY A 55 8.23 3.25 -27.08
CA GLY A 55 7.82 4.12 -25.98
C GLY A 55 6.54 3.68 -25.26
N GLU A 56 6.00 2.50 -25.59
CA GLU A 56 4.92 1.91 -24.81
C GLU A 56 5.43 1.49 -23.44
N LYS A 57 4.65 1.79 -22.40
CA LYS A 57 4.88 1.26 -21.06
C LYS A 57 3.80 0.23 -20.78
N PHE A 58 4.17 -0.86 -20.12
CA PHE A 58 3.24 -1.87 -19.65
C PHE A 58 3.01 -1.71 -18.14
N ILE A 59 2.10 -2.51 -17.58
CA ILE A 59 1.95 -2.64 -16.14
C ILE A 59 3.28 -3.11 -15.56
N ASP A 60 3.79 -2.37 -14.58
CA ASP A 60 4.95 -2.76 -13.81
C ASP A 60 4.56 -3.91 -12.88
N ILE A 61 5.38 -4.96 -12.83
CA ILE A 61 5.19 -6.09 -11.93
C ILE A 61 5.26 -5.60 -10.47
N GLU A 62 6.11 -4.61 -10.20
CA GLU A 62 6.21 -3.93 -8.91
C GLU A 62 4.99 -3.04 -8.63
N ASP A 63 4.28 -2.51 -9.63
CA ASP A 63 3.01 -1.78 -9.39
C ASP A 63 1.82 -2.75 -9.17
N MET A 64 1.85 -3.93 -9.79
CA MET A 64 0.74 -4.89 -9.80
C MET A 64 0.78 -5.87 -8.61
N TYR A 65 1.95 -6.45 -8.35
CA TYR A 65 2.22 -7.33 -7.22
C TYR A 65 3.12 -6.66 -6.18
N GLY A 66 3.33 -5.33 -6.32
CA GLY A 66 3.99 -4.53 -5.32
C GLY A 66 3.43 -4.78 -3.95
N TYR A 67 4.35 -4.88 -3.00
CA TYR A 67 4.02 -4.94 -1.60
C TYR A 67 3.12 -3.74 -1.24
N ARG A 68 1.92 -4.04 -0.73
CA ARG A 68 1.06 -3.08 -0.07
C ARG A 68 1.10 -3.40 1.41
N SER A 69 1.46 -2.40 2.22
CA SER A 69 1.36 -2.51 3.66
C SER A 69 -0.09 -2.80 4.09
N VAL A 70 -0.23 -3.38 5.27
CA VAL A 70 -1.53 -3.52 5.91
C VAL A 70 -2.09 -2.14 6.22
N SER A 71 -3.41 -2.05 6.22
CA SER A 71 -4.08 -0.81 6.64
C SER A 71 -3.71 -0.49 8.09
N LEU A 72 -3.27 0.75 8.33
CA LEU A 72 -3.05 1.30 9.67
C LEU A 72 -4.28 2.06 10.21
N ILE A 73 -5.39 2.03 9.46
CA ILE A 73 -6.64 2.66 9.87
C ILE A 73 -7.29 1.84 10.99
N ARG A 74 -7.59 2.47 12.13
CA ARG A 74 -8.22 1.82 13.29
C ARG A 74 -9.36 2.65 13.86
N ASN A 75 -10.35 1.97 14.44
CA ASN A 75 -11.40 2.63 15.21
C ASN A 75 -10.93 2.87 16.65
N ILE A 76 -10.52 4.10 16.95
CA ILE A 76 -10.05 4.51 18.26
C ILE A 76 -11.21 5.07 19.08
N ARG A 77 -11.45 4.50 20.26
CA ARG A 77 -12.47 5.01 21.19
C ARG A 77 -11.89 6.08 22.08
N CYS A 78 -12.51 7.25 22.09
CA CYS A 78 -12.14 8.33 22.98
C CYS A 78 -12.44 7.93 24.45
N PRO A 79 -11.46 8.01 25.38
CA PRO A 79 -11.68 7.70 26.79
C PRO A 79 -12.65 8.68 27.46
N TYR A 80 -12.76 9.92 26.96
CA TYR A 80 -13.61 10.96 27.56
C TYR A 80 -15.08 10.89 27.12
N CYS A 81 -15.36 10.79 25.82
CA CYS A 81 -16.73 10.79 25.32
C CYS A 81 -17.26 9.40 24.94
N GLY A 82 -16.38 8.40 24.86
CA GLY A 82 -16.73 7.03 24.47
C GLY A 82 -16.99 6.81 22.98
N GLU A 83 -16.96 7.87 22.16
CA GLU A 83 -17.19 7.79 20.73
C GLU A 83 -15.98 7.16 20.01
N GLY A 84 -16.27 6.29 19.04
CA GLY A 84 -15.25 5.62 18.22
C GLY A 84 -15.04 6.36 16.90
N HIS A 85 -13.79 6.71 16.60
CA HIS A 85 -13.44 7.40 15.37
C HIS A 85 -12.48 6.56 14.53
N GLU A 86 -12.67 6.58 13.22
CA GLU A 86 -11.70 6.02 12.28
C GLU A 86 -10.50 6.97 12.21
N VAL A 87 -9.34 6.47 12.62
CA VAL A 87 -8.08 7.21 12.66
C VAL A 87 -7.08 6.49 11.78
N ASP A 88 -6.43 7.23 10.89
CA ASP A 88 -5.29 6.72 10.14
C ASP A 88 -4.04 6.86 11.00
N LEU A 89 -3.49 5.73 11.49
CA LEU A 89 -2.32 5.74 12.36
C LEU A 89 -1.01 5.95 11.59
N GLU A 90 -1.05 5.88 10.25
CA GLU A 90 0.09 6.23 9.39
C GLU A 90 0.52 7.70 9.63
N ASP A 91 -0.44 8.59 9.88
CA ASP A 91 -0.19 10.01 10.15
C ASP A 91 0.62 10.25 11.44
N TYR A 92 0.67 9.28 12.34
CA TYR A 92 1.36 9.36 13.65
C TYR A 92 2.58 8.44 13.75
N MET A 93 3.03 7.87 12.64
CA MET A 93 4.21 7.02 12.62
C MET A 93 5.48 7.81 12.91
N TYR A 94 6.32 7.24 13.77
CA TYR A 94 7.66 7.78 14.03
C TYR A 94 8.77 6.79 13.68
N ASP A 95 8.46 5.50 13.59
CA ASP A 95 9.44 4.46 13.26
C ASP A 95 8.82 3.28 12.49
N GLN A 96 9.65 2.67 11.65
CA GLN A 96 9.35 1.44 10.94
C GLN A 96 10.60 0.56 10.98
N SER A 97 10.48 -0.63 11.57
CA SER A 97 11.55 -1.62 11.54
C SER A 97 11.15 -2.80 10.66
N SER A 98 12.15 -3.40 10.02
CA SER A 98 12.00 -4.64 9.26
C SER A 98 13.15 -5.58 9.59
N ASP A 99 12.87 -6.68 10.29
CA ASP A 99 13.89 -7.63 10.71
C ASP A 99 13.59 -9.02 10.15
N GLU A 100 14.54 -9.59 9.42
CA GLU A 100 14.44 -10.98 8.97
C GLU A 100 14.82 -11.94 10.10
N ARG A 101 13.91 -12.85 10.44
CA ARG A 101 14.23 -13.94 11.36
C ARG A 101 15.08 -14.98 10.61
N GLU A 102 16.07 -15.56 11.30
CA GLU A 102 16.94 -16.63 10.75
C GLU A 102 16.18 -17.91 10.31
N ASN A 103 14.86 -17.95 10.46
CA ASN A 103 14.00 -19.06 10.05
C ASN A 103 13.72 -19.09 8.54
N GLY A 104 14.13 -18.08 7.77
CA GLY A 104 14.01 -18.03 6.30
C GLY A 104 12.58 -17.83 5.79
N MET A 105 11.70 -17.27 6.62
CA MET A 105 10.27 -17.07 6.30
C MET A 105 9.95 -15.60 5.96
N GLY A 106 10.98 -14.81 5.64
CA GLY A 106 10.85 -13.39 5.29
C GLY A 106 10.89 -12.44 6.50
N PRO A 107 10.95 -11.12 6.22
CA PRO A 107 11.05 -10.11 7.26
C PRO A 107 9.73 -9.88 7.99
N ASP A 108 9.89 -9.49 9.25
CA ASP A 108 8.86 -9.06 10.17
C ASP A 108 8.85 -7.53 10.18
N ILE A 109 7.72 -6.90 9.83
CA ILE A 109 7.63 -5.44 9.72
C ILE A 109 6.79 -4.91 10.88
N VAL A 110 7.34 -3.96 11.63
CA VAL A 110 6.65 -3.32 12.76
C VAL A 110 6.54 -1.82 12.50
N TYR A 111 5.29 -1.33 12.51
CA TYR A 111 4.93 0.07 12.35
C TYR A 111 4.68 0.66 13.74
N SER A 112 5.53 1.57 14.19
CA SER A 112 5.39 2.22 15.50
C SER A 112 4.89 3.64 15.34
N PHE A 113 3.86 3.98 16.12
CA PHE A 113 3.20 5.28 16.06
C PHE A 113 2.98 5.87 17.45
N ASN A 114 3.00 7.19 17.53
CA ASN A 114 2.70 7.95 18.74
C ASN A 114 2.10 9.29 18.34
N SER A 115 0.83 9.51 18.68
CA SER A 115 0.17 10.79 18.38
C SER A 115 0.65 11.92 19.29
N GLU A 116 1.35 11.63 20.38
CA GLU A 116 1.71 12.60 21.42
C GLU A 116 0.48 13.48 21.78
N ASN A 117 0.54 14.78 21.49
CA ASN A 117 -0.53 15.76 21.69
C ASN A 117 -1.21 16.24 20.39
N SER A 118 -0.98 15.55 19.28
CA SER A 118 -1.43 15.97 17.95
C SER A 118 -2.80 15.42 17.54
N TYR A 119 -3.35 14.46 18.29
CA TYR A 119 -4.67 13.90 18.01
C TYR A 119 -5.74 14.50 18.94
N GLU A 120 -6.65 15.27 18.35
CA GLU A 120 -7.80 15.86 19.00
C GLU A 120 -9.06 15.07 18.64
N CYS A 121 -9.84 14.65 19.64
CA CYS A 121 -11.08 13.94 19.39
C CYS A 121 -12.07 14.82 18.60
N PRO A 122 -12.55 14.40 17.41
CA PRO A 122 -13.47 15.20 16.60
C PRO A 122 -14.82 15.50 17.26
N GLN A 123 -15.21 14.71 18.26
CA GLN A 123 -16.51 14.83 18.94
C GLN A 123 -16.47 15.75 20.16
N CYS A 124 -15.47 15.62 21.04
CA CYS A 124 -15.39 16.41 22.27
C CYS A 124 -14.29 17.48 22.26
N GLY A 125 -13.40 17.50 21.26
CA GLY A 125 -12.31 18.47 21.16
C GLY A 125 -11.19 18.28 22.19
N ILE A 126 -11.18 17.14 22.89
CA ILE A 126 -10.14 16.83 23.89
C ILE A 126 -9.00 16.10 23.21
N VAL A 127 -7.77 16.55 23.48
CA VAL A 127 -6.54 15.91 23.02
C VAL A 127 -6.36 14.60 23.78
N ILE A 128 -6.12 13.51 23.04
CA ILE A 128 -5.83 12.20 23.62
C ILE A 128 -4.57 11.64 22.99
N LYS A 129 -3.86 10.79 23.73
CA LYS A 129 -2.64 10.14 23.26
C LYS A 129 -2.97 8.75 22.74
N VAL A 130 -2.59 8.47 21.50
CA VAL A 130 -2.70 7.16 20.87
C VAL A 130 -1.30 6.70 20.53
N GLU A 131 -0.85 5.63 21.16
CA GLU A 131 0.47 5.05 20.91
C GLU A 131 0.40 3.54 20.78
N GLY A 132 1.35 2.97 20.04
CA GLY A 132 1.36 1.55 19.84
C GLY A 132 2.16 1.11 18.64
N TRP A 133 1.93 -0.14 18.26
CA TRP A 133 2.52 -0.74 17.08
C TRP A 133 1.56 -1.69 16.37
N ILE A 134 1.72 -1.81 15.06
CA ILE A 134 1.06 -2.80 14.21
C ILE A 134 2.15 -3.62 13.52
N ARG A 135 1.96 -4.94 13.47
CA ARG A 135 2.94 -5.89 12.94
C ARG A 135 2.40 -6.65 11.75
N GLU A 136 3.24 -6.78 10.74
CA GLU A 136 3.01 -7.57 9.56
C GLU A 136 3.91 -8.80 9.52
N TYR A 137 3.30 -9.98 9.51
CA TYR A 137 4.02 -11.22 9.31
C TYR A 137 3.11 -12.36 8.82
N PRO A 138 3.38 -12.95 7.63
CA PRO A 138 4.40 -12.54 6.66
C PRO A 138 4.08 -11.17 6.04
N VAL A 139 5.05 -10.59 5.33
CA VAL A 139 4.92 -9.32 4.59
C VAL A 139 3.59 -9.26 3.83
N GLY A 140 2.77 -8.25 4.11
CA GLY A 140 1.46 -8.03 3.49
C GLY A 140 0.29 -8.71 4.21
N ALA A 141 0.54 -9.36 5.34
CA ALA A 141 -0.47 -9.96 6.19
C ALA A 141 -0.39 -9.39 7.60
N TYR A 142 -1.54 -8.98 8.14
CA TYR A 142 -1.64 -8.58 9.54
C TYR A 142 -1.32 -9.76 10.45
N ASP A 143 -0.44 -9.54 11.43
CA ASP A 143 -0.08 -10.53 12.45
C ASP A 143 -0.67 -10.15 13.82
N SER A 144 -0.27 -9.00 14.35
CA SER A 144 -0.65 -8.55 15.70
C SER A 144 -0.55 -7.03 15.83
N GLU A 145 -1.18 -6.49 16.87
CA GLU A 145 -1.06 -5.08 17.24
C GLU A 145 -1.18 -4.90 18.75
N ASP A 146 -0.61 -3.81 19.24
CA ASP A 146 -0.83 -3.32 20.60
C ASP A 146 -1.04 -1.81 20.51
N ILE A 147 -2.20 -1.35 20.97
CA ILE A 147 -2.62 0.05 20.85
C ILE A 147 -3.14 0.51 22.20
N THR A 148 -2.50 1.54 22.74
CA THR A 148 -2.86 2.15 24.00
C THR A 148 -3.41 3.55 23.73
N VAL A 149 -4.54 3.86 24.35
CA VAL A 149 -5.20 5.16 24.27
C VAL A 149 -5.25 5.74 25.68
N GLU A 150 -4.49 6.81 25.89
CA GLU A 150 -4.32 7.46 27.17
C GLU A 150 -5.00 8.84 27.18
N GLU A 151 -5.44 9.20 28.38
CA GLU A 151 -5.80 10.57 28.72
C GLU A 151 -4.54 11.45 28.68
N TRP A 152 -4.63 12.61 28.02
CA TRP A 152 -3.53 13.57 28.08
C TRP A 152 -3.56 14.26 29.44
N GLU A 153 -2.65 13.90 30.34
CA GLU A 153 -2.43 14.62 31.60
C GLU A 153 -1.50 15.82 31.34
N ASP A 154 -1.93 17.02 31.73
CA ASP A 154 -1.20 18.30 31.63
C ASP A 154 0.20 18.29 32.28
#